data_AF-C5T972-F1
#
_entry.id   AF-C5T972-F1
#
_cell.length_a   1.000
_cell.length_b   1.000
_cell.length_c   1.000
_cell.angle_alpha   90.00
_cell.angle_beta   90.00
_cell.angle_gamma   90.00
#
_symmetry.space_group_name_H-M   'P 1'
#
loop_
_entity.id
_entity.type
_entity.pdbx_description
1 polymer ?
#
loop_
_entity_poly.entity_id
_entity_poly.type
_entity_poly.pdbx_seq_one_letter_code
_entity_poly.pdbx_strand_id
1 'polypeptide(L)'
;MNPNVNPNPQTLSFHALAKVRAAVVLACLAALMAGPALAQNAGIAVYPGAKPDAATSEFLRSQMGVEGAAYRTNDSLQKVAAFYQQQPGMKPMGDATKDSAAFVAGCKEEFNAVMKKKMTVGCTHHVTVQNPWMDMKTGKMVADTLVSIVKQ
;
A
#
# COMPACT_ATOMS: atom_id res chain seq x y z
N MET A 1 60.96 21.46 -51.38
CA MET A 1 60.00 20.43 -50.93
C MET A 1 58.60 21.02 -51.16
N ASN A 2 58.09 21.07 -52.40
CA ASN A 2 57.50 19.99 -53.21
C ASN A 2 56.12 19.56 -52.67
N PRO A 3 55.10 19.27 -53.50
CA PRO A 3 54.56 20.05 -54.64
C PRO A 3 52.99 20.05 -54.62
N ASN A 4 52.30 21.06 -55.19
CA ASN A 4 51.65 21.08 -56.52
C ASN A 4 50.32 20.29 -56.65
N VAL A 5 49.50 20.78 -57.59
CA VAL A 5 48.42 20.09 -58.36
C VAL A 5 46.96 20.43 -58.00
N ASN A 6 46.46 21.44 -58.73
CA ASN A 6 45.11 21.68 -59.31
C ASN A 6 44.55 20.40 -60.01
N PRO A 7 43.29 20.21 -60.48
CA PRO A 7 42.16 21.16 -60.64
C PRO A 7 40.74 20.61 -60.34
N ASN A 8 39.76 21.51 -60.42
CA ASN A 8 38.31 21.32 -60.48
C ASN A 8 37.89 20.50 -61.74
N PRO A 9 36.79 19.70 -61.76
CA PRO A 9 35.48 20.26 -62.15
C PRO A 9 34.20 19.55 -61.59
N GLN A 10 33.17 20.36 -61.37
CA GLN A 10 31.74 20.14 -61.70
C GLN A 10 30.89 18.99 -61.08
N THR A 11 29.69 19.43 -60.68
CA THR A 11 28.34 18.87 -60.90
C THR A 11 27.67 17.89 -59.91
N LEU A 12 26.46 18.34 -59.53
CA LEU A 12 25.18 17.62 -59.41
C LEU A 12 24.80 16.97 -58.07
N SER A 13 23.86 17.66 -57.40
CA SER A 13 22.84 17.10 -56.50
C SER A 13 22.10 15.94 -57.14
N PHE A 14 21.92 14.83 -56.43
CA PHE A 14 20.72 14.00 -56.48
C PHE A 14 20.58 13.14 -55.20
N HIS A 15 19.37 13.17 -54.64
CA HIS A 15 18.70 12.14 -53.84
C HIS A 15 19.30 11.68 -52.50
N ALA A 16 18.65 12.18 -51.44
CA ALA A 16 18.05 11.41 -50.35
C ALA A 16 18.32 9.89 -50.32
N LEU A 17 18.85 9.41 -49.19
CA LEU A 17 18.34 8.16 -48.59
C LEU A 17 18.56 8.15 -47.09
N ALA A 18 17.44 8.05 -46.38
CA ALA A 18 17.36 7.86 -44.94
C ALA A 18 18.09 6.57 -44.50
N LYS A 19 18.77 6.63 -43.34
CA LYS A 19 18.84 5.63 -42.24
C LYS A 19 20.20 5.68 -41.53
N VAL A 20 20.24 6.29 -40.34
CA VAL A 20 21.12 5.87 -39.24
C VAL A 20 20.32 6.09 -37.94
N ARG A 21 19.56 5.09 -37.52
CA ARG A 21 19.86 4.19 -36.39
C ARG A 21 20.26 4.92 -35.10
N ALA A 22 19.29 4.87 -34.18
CA ALA A 22 19.32 5.07 -32.74
C ALA A 22 20.69 5.04 -32.03
N ALA A 23 20.86 5.99 -31.12
CA ALA A 23 21.70 5.82 -29.94
C ALA A 23 20.92 6.28 -28.70
N VAL A 24 20.96 5.39 -27.71
CA VAL A 24 20.22 5.35 -26.46
C VAL A 24 20.81 6.36 -25.47
N VAL A 25 19.97 7.13 -24.78
CA VAL A 25 20.32 7.71 -23.48
C VAL A 25 19.25 7.30 -22.49
N LEU A 26 19.47 6.12 -21.90
CA LEU A 26 18.79 5.61 -20.72
C LEU A 26 19.45 6.30 -19.51
N ALA A 27 18.83 7.34 -18.98
CA ALA A 27 19.28 7.97 -17.75
C ALA A 27 18.09 8.28 -16.82
N CYS A 28 18.13 7.65 -15.64
CA CYS A 28 17.50 8.07 -14.40
C CYS A 28 15.97 8.01 -14.30
N LEU A 29 15.45 6.83 -13.95
CA LEU A 29 14.29 6.77 -13.04
C LEU A 29 14.37 5.56 -12.11
N ALA A 30 15.45 5.47 -11.34
CA ALA A 30 15.60 4.54 -10.21
C ALA A 30 14.86 5.05 -8.95
N ALA A 31 13.58 5.41 -9.08
CA ALA A 31 12.76 5.95 -7.98
C ALA A 31 11.48 5.13 -7.72
N LEU A 32 11.47 3.83 -8.02
CA LEU A 32 10.28 2.98 -7.89
C LEU A 32 10.39 1.81 -6.91
N MET A 33 11.43 1.76 -6.06
CA MET A 33 11.64 0.63 -5.13
C MET A 33 11.49 1.01 -3.65
N ALA A 34 10.65 1.99 -3.33
CA ALA A 34 10.07 2.10 -1.99
C ALA A 34 8.69 1.44 -2.00
N GLY A 35 8.67 0.11 -2.17
CA GLY A 35 7.47 -0.66 -1.89
C GLY A 35 7.09 -0.46 -0.41
N PRO A 36 5.80 -0.27 -0.07
CA PRO A 36 5.40 -0.17 1.32
C PRO A 36 5.82 -1.45 2.06
N ALA A 37 6.30 -1.29 3.30
CA ALA A 37 6.73 -2.38 4.16
C ALA A 37 5.61 -3.43 4.34
N LEU A 38 5.60 -4.46 3.49
CA LEU A 38 4.66 -5.58 3.55
C LEU A 38 5.04 -6.63 4.62
N ALA A 39 6.04 -6.36 5.46
CA ALA A 39 6.75 -7.42 6.17
C ALA A 39 6.18 -7.82 7.55
N GLN A 40 5.10 -7.22 8.07
CA GLN A 40 4.63 -7.56 9.44
C GLN A 40 3.14 -7.90 9.59
N ASN A 41 2.29 -7.70 8.57
CA ASN A 41 0.84 -7.84 8.72
C ASN A 41 0.23 -8.95 7.84
N ALA A 42 0.97 -10.06 7.63
CA ALA A 42 0.52 -11.21 6.83
C ALA A 42 -0.04 -10.86 5.43
N GLY A 43 0.56 -9.86 4.77
CA GLY A 43 0.14 -9.41 3.44
C GLY A 43 -0.96 -8.34 3.43
N ILE A 44 -1.46 -7.90 4.59
CA ILE A 44 -2.34 -6.73 4.69
C ILE A 44 -1.51 -5.48 4.43
N ALA A 45 -1.88 -4.75 3.38
CA ALA A 45 -1.22 -3.49 3.05
C ALA A 45 -1.63 -2.41 4.06
N VAL A 46 -0.65 -1.65 4.55
CA VAL A 46 -0.91 -0.47 5.38
C VAL A 46 -1.48 0.66 4.50
N TYR A 47 -2.45 1.41 5.03
CA TYR A 47 -3.05 2.54 4.33
C TYR A 47 -1.97 3.56 3.87
N PRO A 48 -1.93 3.94 2.58
CA PRO A 48 -0.94 4.88 2.06
C PRO A 48 -0.99 6.23 2.78
N GLY A 49 0.18 6.71 3.24
CA GLY A 49 0.29 7.97 3.98
C GLY A 49 -0.06 7.87 5.47
N ALA A 50 -0.51 6.72 5.96
CA ALA A 50 -0.63 6.49 7.40
C ALA A 50 0.75 6.42 8.05
N LYS A 51 0.89 7.07 9.21
CA LYS A 51 2.13 7.12 9.99
C LYS A 51 2.04 6.10 11.13
N PRO A 52 3.11 5.33 11.41
CA PRO A 52 3.14 4.45 12.56
C PRO A 52 2.88 5.22 13.85
N ASP A 53 2.02 4.67 14.72
CA ASP A 53 1.81 5.14 16.08
C ASP A 53 2.46 4.15 17.05
N ALA A 54 3.70 4.43 17.43
CA ALA A 54 4.47 3.57 18.32
C ALA A 54 3.85 3.47 19.73
N ALA A 55 3.22 4.54 20.22
CA ALA A 55 2.62 4.55 21.55
C ALA A 55 1.39 3.64 21.58
N THR A 56 0.51 3.77 20.59
CA THR A 56 -0.69 2.91 20.48
C THR A 56 -0.29 1.47 20.15
N SER A 57 0.73 1.25 19.31
CA SER A 57 1.26 -0.10 19.03
C SER A 57 1.81 -0.78 20.29
N GLU A 58 2.54 -0.04 21.12
CA GLU A 58 3.07 -0.57 22.38
C GLU A 58 1.95 -0.84 23.40
N PHE A 59 0.91 -0.01 23.43
CA PHE A 59 -0.27 -0.27 24.25
C PHE A 59 -0.97 -1.58 23.84
N LEU A 60 -1.19 -1.80 22.54
CA LEU A 60 -1.77 -3.04 22.02
C LEU A 60 -0.96 -4.28 22.47
N ARG A 61 0.37 -4.20 22.39
CA ARG A 61 1.25 -5.30 22.79
C ARG A 61 1.27 -5.52 24.31
N SER A 62 1.53 -4.46 25.07
CA SER A 62 1.82 -4.56 26.51
C SER A 62 0.55 -4.67 27.38
N GLN A 63 -0.54 -4.02 26.98
CA GLN A 63 -1.77 -3.95 27.78
C GLN A 63 -2.84 -4.90 27.28
N MET A 64 -2.98 -5.04 25.96
CA MET A 64 -4.00 -5.92 25.36
C MET A 64 -3.45 -7.33 25.04
N GLY A 65 -2.13 -7.53 25.12
CA GLY A 65 -1.50 -8.83 24.84
C GLY A 65 -1.61 -9.26 23.38
N VAL A 66 -1.93 -8.34 22.45
CA VAL A 66 -2.10 -8.65 21.03
C VAL A 66 -0.85 -8.25 20.24
N GLU A 67 -0.41 -9.13 19.34
CA GLU A 67 0.66 -8.82 18.40
C GLU A 67 0.08 -7.95 17.27
N GLY A 68 0.61 -6.74 17.07
CA GLY A 68 0.12 -5.87 16.02
C GLY A 68 0.77 -4.49 15.98
N ALA A 69 0.26 -3.66 15.09
CA ALA A 69 0.71 -2.29 14.90
C ALA A 69 -0.47 -1.34 14.69
N ALA A 70 -0.28 -0.11 15.15
CA ALA A 70 -1.21 0.99 14.99
C ALA A 70 -0.62 2.06 14.05
N TYR A 71 -1.50 2.68 13.26
CA TYR A 71 -1.16 3.71 12.30
C TYR A 71 -2.20 4.83 12.35
N ARG A 72 -1.77 6.05 12.06
CA ARG A 72 -2.63 7.24 12.08
C ARG A 72 -2.59 7.98 10.76
N THR A 73 -3.73 8.51 10.35
CA THR A 73 -3.85 9.36 9.17
C THR A 73 -4.92 10.42 9.38
N ASN A 74 -4.73 11.58 8.73
CA ASN A 74 -5.76 12.64 8.70
C ASN A 74 -6.82 12.40 7.63
N ASP A 75 -6.67 11.35 6.80
CA ASP A 75 -7.72 10.95 5.87
C ASP A 75 -8.96 10.44 6.60
N SER A 76 -10.13 10.60 5.98
CA SER A 76 -11.41 10.22 6.59
C SER A 76 -11.53 8.72 6.80
N LEU A 77 -12.31 8.33 7.81
CA LEU A 77 -12.62 6.93 8.09
C LEU A 77 -13.19 6.20 6.87
N GLN A 78 -14.09 6.83 6.11
CA GLN A 78 -14.71 6.20 4.95
C GLN A 78 -13.68 5.88 3.86
N LYS A 79 -12.73 6.78 3.62
CA LYS A 79 -11.65 6.57 2.64
C LYS A 79 -10.73 5.43 3.07
N VAL A 80 -10.37 5.39 4.34
CA VAL A 80 -9.50 4.34 4.91
C VAL A 80 -10.21 2.99 4.94
N ALA A 81 -11.49 2.95 5.34
CA ALA A 81 -12.30 1.73 5.34
C ALA A 81 -12.47 1.17 3.92
N ALA A 82 -12.73 2.01 2.92
CA ALA A 82 -12.84 1.59 1.52
C ALA A 82 -11.54 0.95 1.01
N PHE A 83 -10.37 1.49 1.39
CA PHE A 83 -9.09 0.90 1.05
C PHE A 83 -8.95 -0.53 1.60
N TYR A 84 -9.24 -0.76 2.89
CA TYR A 84 -9.14 -2.11 3.48
C TYR A 84 -10.19 -3.07 2.94
N GLN A 85 -11.41 -2.59 2.67
CA GLN A 85 -12.47 -3.41 2.08
C GLN A 85 -12.10 -3.93 0.68
N GLN A 86 -11.30 -3.17 -0.08
CA GLN A 86 -10.86 -3.55 -1.43
C GLN A 86 -9.65 -4.49 -1.43
N GLN A 87 -9.00 -4.73 -0.29
CA GLN A 87 -7.84 -5.61 -0.26
C GLN A 87 -8.25 -7.09 -0.43
N PRO A 88 -7.47 -7.89 -1.18
CA PRO A 88 -7.72 -9.31 -1.34
C PRO A 88 -7.77 -10.04 0.00
N GLY A 89 -8.80 -10.87 0.19
CA GLY A 89 -8.95 -11.71 1.40
C GLY A 89 -9.48 -10.97 2.64
N MET A 90 -9.78 -9.68 2.53
CA MET A 90 -10.45 -8.93 3.60
C MET A 90 -11.95 -9.21 3.60
N LYS A 91 -12.52 -9.36 4.79
CA LYS A 91 -13.96 -9.50 4.99
C LYS A 91 -14.44 -8.55 6.09
N PRO A 92 -15.54 -7.83 5.88
CA PRO A 92 -16.07 -6.94 6.90
C PRO A 92 -16.57 -7.73 8.12
N MET A 93 -16.32 -7.19 9.30
CA MET A 93 -16.90 -7.63 10.56
C MET A 93 -18.12 -6.78 10.89
N GLY A 94 -19.22 -7.02 10.19
CA GLY A 94 -20.43 -6.20 10.28
C GLY A 94 -20.36 -4.91 9.46
N ASP A 95 -21.34 -4.04 9.63
CA ASP A 95 -21.46 -2.81 8.87
C ASP A 95 -20.52 -1.72 9.41
N ALA A 96 -19.89 -0.98 8.50
CA ALA A 96 -19.18 0.23 8.86
C ALA A 96 -20.17 1.27 9.39
N THR A 97 -19.84 1.89 10.52
CA THR A 97 -20.58 3.02 11.09
C THR A 97 -19.92 4.33 10.69
N LYS A 98 -20.51 5.46 11.10
CA LYS A 98 -19.87 6.77 10.95
C LYS A 98 -18.53 6.87 11.69
N ASP A 99 -18.35 6.09 12.77
CA ASP A 99 -17.20 6.22 13.68
C ASP A 99 -16.23 5.04 13.64
N SER A 100 -16.62 3.90 13.04
CA SER A 100 -15.80 2.69 13.03
C SER A 100 -16.04 1.78 11.83
N ALA A 101 -15.00 1.10 11.36
CA ALA A 101 -15.11 -0.07 10.51
C ALA A 101 -14.17 -1.17 11.01
N ALA A 102 -14.56 -2.43 10.83
CA ALA A 102 -13.76 -3.58 11.24
C ALA A 102 -13.72 -4.64 10.14
N PHE A 103 -12.58 -5.31 10.00
CA PHE A 103 -12.34 -6.32 8.98
C PHE A 103 -11.50 -7.47 9.55
N VAL A 104 -11.63 -8.64 8.94
CA VAL A 104 -10.78 -9.80 9.19
C VAL A 104 -10.06 -10.25 7.94
N ALA A 105 -8.86 -10.80 8.12
CA ALA A 105 -8.05 -11.38 7.06
C ALA A 105 -7.51 -12.76 7.44
N GLY A 106 -6.97 -13.46 6.43
CA GLY A 106 -6.34 -14.77 6.59
C GLY A 106 -7.30 -15.86 7.07
N CYS A 107 -8.59 -15.72 6.75
CA CYS A 107 -9.62 -16.67 7.11
C CYS A 107 -9.64 -17.89 6.18
N LYS A 108 -10.11 -19.02 6.70
CA LYS A 108 -10.43 -20.24 5.96
C LYS A 108 -11.93 -20.33 5.73
N GLU A 109 -12.31 -21.03 4.67
CA GLU A 109 -13.70 -21.41 4.42
C GLU A 109 -13.86 -22.90 4.77
N GLU A 110 -14.67 -23.19 5.77
CA GLU A 110 -14.95 -24.56 6.18
C GLU A 110 -16.45 -24.83 6.07
N PHE A 111 -16.81 -26.03 5.59
CA PHE A 111 -18.21 -26.41 5.49
C PHE A 111 -18.74 -26.76 6.89
N ASN A 112 -19.72 -26.00 7.35
CA ASN A 112 -20.43 -26.31 8.58
C ASN A 112 -21.62 -27.22 8.26
N ALA A 113 -21.56 -28.48 8.72
CA ALA A 113 -22.59 -29.48 8.46
C ALA A 113 -23.95 -29.17 9.13
N VAL A 114 -23.93 -28.47 10.28
CA VAL A 114 -25.15 -28.07 11.01
C VAL A 114 -25.89 -26.97 10.25
N MET A 115 -25.16 -25.97 9.78
CA MET A 115 -25.71 -24.86 9.00
C MET A 115 -25.84 -25.16 7.50
N LYS A 116 -25.33 -26.32 7.04
CA LYS A 116 -25.29 -26.75 5.64
C LYS A 116 -24.72 -25.70 4.69
N LYS A 117 -23.75 -24.90 5.14
CA LYS A 117 -23.11 -23.84 4.35
C LYS A 117 -21.65 -23.67 4.71
N LYS A 118 -20.87 -23.08 3.80
CA LYS A 118 -19.49 -22.67 4.09
C LYS A 118 -19.51 -21.48 5.05
N MET A 119 -18.64 -21.54 6.04
CA MET A 119 -18.45 -20.53 7.06
C MET A 119 -17.01 -20.06 7.01
N THR A 120 -16.84 -18.75 7.17
CA THR A 120 -15.54 -18.15 7.40
C THR A 120 -15.09 -18.43 8.83
N VAL A 121 -13.95 -19.10 8.99
CA VAL A 121 -13.36 -19.49 10.29
C VAL A 121 -11.86 -19.27 10.29
N GLY A 122 -11.22 -19.30 11.46
CA GLY A 122 -9.76 -19.27 11.59
C GLY A 122 -9.11 -18.02 10.99
N CYS A 123 -9.79 -16.88 11.04
CA CYS A 123 -9.20 -15.59 10.68
C CYS A 123 -8.01 -15.30 11.61
N THR A 124 -6.92 -14.81 11.04
CA THR A 124 -5.65 -14.64 11.76
C THR A 124 -5.36 -13.19 12.09
N HIS A 125 -6.07 -12.25 11.46
CA HIS A 125 -5.82 -10.82 11.64
C HIS A 125 -7.12 -10.05 11.70
N HIS A 126 -7.15 -9.04 12.55
CA HIS A 126 -8.22 -8.05 12.67
C HIS A 126 -7.66 -6.68 12.27
N VAL A 127 -8.43 -5.95 11.47
CA VAL A 127 -8.16 -4.56 11.13
C VAL A 127 -9.31 -3.71 11.62
N THR A 128 -9.03 -2.73 12.47
CA THR A 128 -10.03 -1.75 12.92
C THR A 128 -9.65 -0.36 12.45
N VAL A 129 -10.61 0.38 11.91
CA VAL A 129 -10.50 1.78 11.53
C VAL A 129 -11.45 2.57 12.43
N GLN A 130 -10.95 3.59 13.12
CA GLN A 130 -11.72 4.34 14.13
C GLN A 130 -11.50 5.85 13.98
N ASN A 131 -12.58 6.63 14.03
CA ASN A 131 -12.56 8.08 14.10
C ASN A 131 -13.91 8.61 14.63
N PRO A 132 -13.96 9.34 15.76
CA PRO A 132 -12.83 9.65 16.62
C PRO A 132 -12.41 8.41 17.41
N TRP A 133 -11.22 8.44 18.00
CA TRP A 133 -10.73 7.38 18.87
C TRP A 133 -10.20 7.95 20.18
N MET A 134 -10.19 7.14 21.24
CA MET A 134 -9.64 7.54 22.52
C MET A 134 -8.16 7.15 22.59
N ASP A 135 -7.29 8.12 22.78
CA ASP A 135 -5.90 7.86 23.12
C ASP A 135 -5.84 7.25 24.52
N MET A 136 -5.59 5.95 24.58
CA MET A 136 -5.60 5.17 25.81
C MET A 136 -4.52 5.61 26.82
N LYS A 137 -3.47 6.30 26.35
CA LYS A 137 -2.43 6.85 27.24
C LYS A 137 -2.88 8.14 27.91
N THR A 138 -3.61 9.00 27.18
CA THR A 138 -3.96 10.34 27.65
C THR A 138 -5.43 10.49 28.06
N GLY A 139 -6.28 9.51 27.73
CA GLY A 139 -7.73 9.54 27.91
C GLY A 139 -8.45 10.55 27.00
N LYS A 140 -7.74 11.18 26.06
CA LYS A 140 -8.29 12.23 25.21
C LYS A 140 -8.90 11.66 23.95
N MET A 141 -10.00 12.25 23.50
CA MET A 141 -10.54 12.00 22.17
C MET A 141 -9.63 12.64 21.12
N VAL A 142 -9.29 11.85 20.11
CA VAL A 142 -8.49 12.25 18.95
C VAL A 142 -9.37 12.13 17.71
N ALA A 143 -9.35 13.18 16.87
CA ALA A 143 -10.24 13.31 15.72
C ALA A 143 -9.61 12.90 14.37
N ASP A 144 -8.37 12.41 14.40
CA ASP A 144 -7.79 11.75 13.22
C ASP A 144 -8.20 10.28 13.16
N THR A 145 -7.87 9.60 12.08
CA THR A 145 -8.25 8.20 11.88
C THR A 145 -7.13 7.28 12.38
N LEU A 146 -7.49 6.42 13.33
CA LEU A 146 -6.64 5.33 13.81
C LEU A 146 -6.94 4.05 13.02
N VAL A 147 -5.88 3.38 12.58
CA VAL A 147 -5.92 2.00 12.07
C VAL A 147 -5.12 1.12 13.00
N SER A 148 -5.73 0.04 13.50
CA SER A 148 -5.01 -1.04 14.18
C SER A 148 -5.07 -2.30 13.33
N ILE A 149 -3.92 -2.92 13.09
CA ILE A 149 -3.80 -4.22 12.44
C ILE A 149 -3.18 -5.16 13.46
N VAL A 150 -3.97 -6.12 13.93
CA VAL A 150 -3.59 -7.03 15.02
C VAL A 150 -3.80 -8.47 14.60
N LYS A 151 -2.95 -9.36 15.11
CA LYS A 151 -3.06 -10.80 14.95
C LYS A 151 -3.95 -11.38 16.06
N GLN A 152 -4.77 -12.36 15.68
CA GLN A 152 -5.58 -13.19 16.58
C GLN A 152 -4.76 -14.32 17.19
#